data_AF-A0A0G0IFK0-F1
#
_entry.id   AF-A0A0G0IFK0-F1
#
_cell.length_a   1.000
_cell.length_b   1.000
_cell.length_c   1.000
_cell.angle_alpha   90.00
_cell.angle_beta   90.00
_cell.angle_gamma   90.00
#
_symmetry.space_group_name_H-M   'P 1'
#
loop_
_entity.id
_entity.type
_entity.pdbx_description
1 polymer ?
#
loop_
_entity_poly.entity_id
_entity_poly.type
_entity_poly.pdbx_seq_one_letter_code
_entity_poly.pdbx_strand_id
1 'polypeptide(L)'
;EEYSIRIEMFGDTIENIFKVDPISKHKIQEMKEILIFPATSLVYSDDVIKSAVGNIQRDLMQRVAFLKNIGKDIEAYRLEQKTNYDIEMLQEVGYCKSMENYSIYFDGRKTGEAPYTLLDYFPDDYLMFIDESHITIPQVGGMYNGDRARKDNLIEYGFRLPSARDNRPLNFNEFVKKQGNTVYISATPSEYELQDSNKNVVELLTRPTGLVDPEIEIRKTEGQIDDVITEIDQQDW
;
A
#
# COMPACT_ATOMS: atom_id res chain seq x y z
N GLU A 1 -14.25 14.80 4.12
CA GLU A 1 -15.25 15.56 3.33
C GLU A 1 -15.93 16.56 4.23
N GLU A 2 -16.17 17.78 3.75
CA GLU A 2 -16.76 18.87 4.55
C GLU A 2 -18.29 18.92 4.48
N TYR A 3 -18.94 17.97 3.81
CA TYR A 3 -20.39 17.96 3.62
C TYR A 3 -21.00 16.56 3.77
N SER A 4 -22.29 16.50 4.11
CA SER A 4 -23.10 15.28 4.06
C SER A 4 -24.04 15.31 2.87
N ILE A 5 -24.55 14.15 2.47
CA ILE A 5 -25.56 14.00 1.41
C ILE A 5 -26.92 13.82 2.06
N ARG A 6 -27.91 14.63 1.63
CA ARG A 6 -29.33 14.45 1.99
C ARG A 6 -30.09 14.00 0.74
N ILE A 7 -30.74 12.85 0.84
CA ILE A 7 -31.64 12.33 -0.20
C ILE A 7 -33.06 12.49 0.34
N GLU A 8 -33.87 13.33 -0.32
CA GLU A 8 -35.29 13.52 0.00
C GLU A 8 -36.11 12.62 -0.93
N MET A 9 -36.98 11.78 -0.35
CA MET A 9 -37.75 10.75 -1.07
C MET A 9 -39.25 10.96 -0.91
N PHE A 10 -40.01 10.63 -1.95
CA PHE A 10 -41.47 10.49 -1.93
C PHE A 10 -41.84 9.05 -2.35
N GLY A 11 -42.21 8.23 -1.35
CA GLY A 11 -42.33 6.79 -1.55
C GLY A 11 -41.01 6.19 -2.02
N ASP A 12 -41.03 5.53 -3.18
CA ASP A 12 -39.86 4.90 -3.80
C ASP A 12 -39.15 5.82 -4.84
N THR A 13 -39.53 7.10 -4.90
CA THR A 13 -38.95 8.08 -5.83
C THR A 13 -38.03 9.04 -5.09
N ILE A 14 -36.80 9.23 -5.59
CA ILE A 14 -35.91 10.30 -5.14
C ILE A 14 -36.40 11.61 -5.75
N GLU A 15 -36.83 12.57 -4.92
CA GLU A 15 -37.27 13.89 -5.39
C GLU A 15 -36.10 14.85 -5.51
N ASN A 16 -35.22 14.87 -4.50
CA ASN A 16 -34.11 15.83 -4.45
C ASN A 16 -32.86 15.21 -3.79
N ILE A 17 -31.69 15.66 -4.22
CA ILE A 17 -30.40 15.32 -3.62
C ILE A 17 -29.69 16.62 -3.26
N PHE A 18 -29.23 16.77 -2.02
CA PHE A 18 -28.52 17.96 -1.56
C PHE A 18 -27.17 17.61 -0.93
N LYS A 19 -26.16 18.44 -1.17
CA LYS A 19 -25.03 18.60 -0.24
C LYS A 19 -25.47 19.50 0.89
N VAL A 20 -25.23 19.07 2.12
CA VAL A 20 -25.59 19.82 3.33
C VAL A 20 -24.40 19.94 4.26
N ASP A 21 -24.33 21.05 4.99
CA ASP A 21 -23.37 21.19 6.08
C ASP A 21 -23.65 20.13 7.16
N PRO A 22 -22.63 19.39 7.64
CA PRO A 22 -22.85 18.25 8.52
C PRO A 22 -23.37 18.66 9.91
N ILE A 23 -23.14 19.91 10.35
CA ILE A 23 -23.52 20.38 11.69
C ILE A 23 -24.83 21.15 11.64
N SER A 24 -24.87 22.27 10.92
CA SER A 24 -26.02 23.18 10.80
C SER A 24 -27.13 22.63 9.93
N LYS A 25 -26.84 21.64 9.08
CA LYS A 25 -27.79 21.01 8.14
C LYS A 25 -28.34 21.96 7.07
N HIS A 26 -27.72 23.13 6.88
CA HIS A 26 -28.06 24.04 5.78
C HIS A 26 -27.73 23.41 4.42
N LYS A 27 -28.62 23.63 3.45
CA LYS A 27 -28.44 23.20 2.06
C LYS A 27 -27.33 24.05 1.42
N ILE A 28 -26.25 23.39 0.99
CA ILE A 28 -25.11 24.04 0.30
C ILE A 28 -25.38 24.04 -1.20
N GLN A 29 -25.76 22.89 -1.75
CA GLN A 29 -25.93 22.69 -3.19
C GLN A 29 -26.97 21.60 -3.47
N GLU A 30 -27.82 21.83 -4.47
CA GLU A 30 -28.70 20.80 -5.04
C GLU A 30 -28.00 20.04 -6.17
N MET A 31 -28.19 18.73 -6.22
CA MET A 31 -27.55 17.82 -7.17
C MET A 31 -28.59 16.99 -7.92
N LYS A 32 -28.33 16.68 -9.19
CA LYS A 32 -29.20 15.84 -10.02
C LYS A 32 -28.90 14.34 -9.88
N GLU A 33 -27.65 14.02 -9.62
CA GLU A 33 -27.16 12.65 -9.46
C GLU A 33 -26.03 12.63 -8.44
N ILE A 34 -25.77 11.45 -7.89
CA ILE A 34 -24.65 11.20 -7.00
C ILE A 34 -24.14 9.79 -7.19
N LEU A 35 -22.81 9.64 -7.18
CA LEU A 35 -22.15 8.34 -7.08
C LEU A 35 -21.68 8.15 -5.64
N ILE A 36 -22.17 7.10 -4.98
CA ILE A 36 -21.77 6.73 -3.62
C ILE A 36 -20.78 5.58 -3.70
N PHE A 37 -19.54 5.85 -3.31
CA PHE A 37 -18.50 4.82 -3.24
C PHE A 37 -18.61 4.03 -1.94
N PRO A 38 -18.15 2.76 -1.91
CA PRO A 38 -18.04 1.99 -0.68
C PRO A 38 -17.20 2.73 0.38
N ALA A 39 -17.65 2.67 1.63
CA ALA A 39 -16.91 3.27 2.75
C ALA A 39 -15.59 2.53 3.07
N THR A 40 -15.43 1.31 2.57
CA THR A 40 -14.24 0.48 2.72
C THR A 40 -14.02 -0.35 1.45
N SER A 41 -12.78 -0.72 1.17
CA SER A 41 -12.41 -1.57 0.04
C SER A 41 -12.62 -3.07 0.30
N LEU A 42 -12.98 -3.46 1.53
CA LEU A 42 -13.20 -4.84 1.95
C LEU A 42 -14.69 -5.20 2.06
N VAL A 43 -15.47 -4.86 1.03
CA VAL A 43 -16.91 -5.17 0.98
C VAL A 43 -17.14 -6.29 -0.02
N TYR A 44 -17.72 -7.39 0.46
CA TYR A 44 -18.04 -8.57 -0.36
C TYR A 44 -19.47 -9.03 -0.09
N SER A 45 -20.14 -9.59 -1.10
CA SER A 45 -21.46 -10.20 -0.94
C SER A 45 -21.40 -11.47 -0.09
N ASP A 46 -22.50 -11.80 0.60
CA ASP A 46 -22.63 -13.01 1.42
C ASP A 46 -22.20 -14.30 0.72
N ASP A 47 -22.51 -14.46 -0.57
CA ASP A 47 -22.15 -15.66 -1.33
C ASP A 47 -20.62 -15.80 -1.53
N VAL A 48 -19.93 -14.67 -1.73
CA VAL A 48 -18.47 -14.60 -1.81
C VAL A 48 -17.86 -14.95 -0.46
N ILE A 49 -18.42 -14.42 0.63
CA ILE A 49 -17.95 -14.71 2.00
C ILE A 49 -18.11 -16.20 2.31
N LYS A 50 -19.26 -16.81 2.01
CA LYS A 50 -19.50 -18.25 2.21
C LYS A 50 -18.50 -19.11 1.44
N SER A 51 -18.24 -18.78 0.18
CA SER A 51 -17.23 -19.45 -0.65
C SER A 51 -15.82 -19.33 -0.05
N ALA A 52 -15.43 -18.11 0.34
CA ALA A 52 -14.13 -17.84 0.94
C ALA A 52 -13.93 -18.62 2.24
N VAL A 53 -14.94 -18.65 3.13
CA VAL A 53 -14.91 -19.41 4.38
C VAL A 53 -14.65 -20.90 4.13
N GLY A 54 -15.32 -21.50 3.15
CA GLY A 54 -15.10 -22.92 2.80
C GLY A 54 -13.67 -23.19 2.32
N ASN A 55 -13.06 -22.26 1.59
CA ASN A 55 -11.66 -22.37 1.17
C ASN A 55 -10.68 -22.17 2.34
N ILE A 56 -10.93 -21.18 3.21
CA ILE A 56 -10.12 -20.94 4.41
C ILE A 56 -10.13 -22.18 5.32
N GLN A 57 -11.30 -22.79 5.54
CA GLN A 57 -11.44 -24.02 6.33
C GLN A 57 -10.64 -25.18 5.74
N ARG A 58 -10.68 -25.34 4.40
CA ARG A 58 -9.91 -26.38 3.71
C ARG A 58 -8.41 -26.22 3.93
N ASP A 59 -7.90 -25.00 3.71
CA ASP A 59 -6.48 -24.70 3.84
C ASP A 59 -6.03 -24.78 5.31
N LEU A 60 -6.92 -24.40 6.25
CA LEU A 60 -6.69 -24.59 7.68
C LEU A 60 -6.50 -26.05 8.04
N MET A 61 -7.42 -26.93 7.62
CA MET A 61 -7.31 -28.37 7.91
C MET A 61 -6.00 -28.96 7.39
N GLN A 62 -5.63 -28.64 6.15
CA GLN A 62 -4.38 -29.10 5.55
C GLN A 62 -3.15 -28.59 6.31
N ARG A 63 -3.14 -27.30 6.67
CA ARG A 63 -2.01 -26.69 7.36
C ARG A 63 -1.85 -27.20 8.79
N VAL A 64 -2.95 -27.37 9.53
CA VAL A 64 -2.95 -27.94 10.89
C VAL A 64 -2.43 -29.37 10.87
N ALA A 65 -2.90 -30.21 9.93
CA ALA A 65 -2.41 -31.57 9.77
C ALA A 65 -0.90 -31.61 9.46
N PHE A 66 -0.43 -30.74 8.57
CA PHE A 66 1.00 -30.61 8.27
C PHE A 66 1.82 -30.23 9.51
N LEU A 67 1.39 -29.22 10.28
CA LEU A 67 2.10 -28.75 11.47
C LEU A 67 2.18 -29.84 12.55
N LYS A 68 1.08 -30.56 12.80
CA LYS A 68 1.05 -31.71 13.73
C LYS A 68 2.00 -32.84 13.27
N ASN A 69 2.03 -33.15 11.98
CA ASN A 69 2.91 -34.19 11.43
C ASN A 69 4.40 -33.89 11.60
N ILE A 70 4.78 -32.61 11.66
CA ILE A 70 6.18 -32.19 11.89
C ILE A 70 6.48 -31.86 13.37
N GLY A 71 5.57 -32.20 14.30
CA GLY A 71 5.75 -31.99 15.74
C GLY A 71 5.56 -30.55 16.23
N LYS A 72 4.91 -29.69 15.43
CA LYS A 72 4.60 -28.29 15.78
C LYS A 72 3.16 -28.15 16.31
N ASP A 73 2.86 -28.85 17.41
CA ASP A 73 1.50 -28.92 17.98
C ASP A 73 1.00 -27.57 18.52
N ILE A 74 1.90 -26.76 19.11
CA ILE A 74 1.55 -25.44 19.66
C ILE A 74 1.18 -24.47 18.54
N GLU A 75 1.96 -24.46 17.46
CA GLU A 75 1.69 -23.66 16.26
C GLU A 75 0.39 -24.11 15.59
N ALA A 76 0.14 -25.42 15.51
CA ALA A 76 -1.09 -25.98 14.97
C ALA A 76 -2.31 -25.52 15.78
N TYR A 77 -2.26 -25.65 17.11
CA TYR A 77 -3.34 -25.21 18.00
C TYR A 77 -3.58 -23.69 17.89
N ARG A 78 -2.49 -22.90 17.88
CA ARG A 78 -2.56 -21.44 17.73
C ARG A 78 -3.26 -21.04 16.43
N LEU A 79 -2.86 -21.67 15.31
CA LEU A 79 -3.41 -21.38 14.00
C LEU A 79 -4.90 -21.75 13.95
N GLU A 80 -5.26 -22.92 14.46
CA GLU A 80 -6.63 -23.43 14.52
C GLU A 80 -7.54 -22.49 15.32
N GLN A 81 -7.15 -22.13 16.55
CA GLN A 81 -7.91 -21.21 17.40
C GLN A 81 -8.13 -19.85 16.71
N LYS A 82 -7.07 -19.24 16.19
CA LYS A 82 -7.17 -17.91 15.57
C LYS A 82 -8.03 -17.91 14.31
N THR A 83 -7.85 -18.92 13.46
CA THR A 83 -8.54 -18.99 12.17
C THR A 83 -10.02 -19.31 12.34
N ASN A 84 -10.37 -20.20 13.27
CA ASN A 84 -11.78 -20.51 13.57
C ASN A 84 -12.54 -19.29 14.11
N TYR A 85 -11.92 -18.50 14.98
CA TYR A 85 -12.50 -17.23 15.43
C TYR A 85 -12.72 -16.25 14.27
N ASP A 86 -11.75 -16.12 13.36
CA ASP A 86 -11.91 -15.26 12.19
C ASP A 86 -13.03 -15.77 11.25
N ILE A 87 -13.18 -17.09 11.09
CA ILE A 87 -14.26 -17.71 10.32
C ILE A 87 -15.63 -17.39 10.95
N GLU A 88 -15.77 -17.54 12.27
CA GLU A 88 -17.03 -17.22 12.98
C GLU A 88 -17.41 -15.76 12.76
N MET A 89 -16.45 -14.84 12.90
CA MET A 89 -16.67 -13.42 12.65
C MET A 89 -17.07 -13.12 11.19
N LEU A 90 -16.47 -13.81 10.22
CA LEU A 90 -16.86 -13.69 8.82
C LEU A 90 -18.28 -14.21 8.55
N GLN A 91 -18.71 -15.27 9.22
CA GLN A 91 -20.04 -15.86 9.02
C GLN A 91 -21.15 -15.03 9.67
N GLU A 92 -20.91 -14.51 10.88
CA GLU A 92 -21.93 -13.78 11.66
C GLU A 92 -21.98 -12.28 11.33
N VAL A 93 -20.83 -11.66 11.08
CA VAL A 93 -20.71 -10.20 10.93
C VAL A 93 -20.35 -9.80 9.49
N GLY A 94 -19.83 -10.74 8.69
CA GLY A 94 -19.33 -10.45 7.33
C GLY A 94 -17.95 -9.79 7.31
N TYR A 95 -17.30 -9.63 8.47
CA TYR A 95 -16.00 -8.98 8.61
C TYR A 95 -15.23 -9.52 9.81
N CYS A 96 -13.90 -9.59 9.69
CA CYS A 96 -13.00 -9.85 10.80
C CYS A 96 -11.78 -8.93 10.74
N LYS A 97 -11.14 -8.68 11.89
CA LYS A 97 -9.97 -7.78 11.99
C LYS A 97 -8.77 -8.20 11.13
N SER A 98 -8.74 -9.47 10.69
CA SER A 98 -7.64 -10.05 9.93
C SER A 98 -8.00 -10.35 8.48
N MET A 99 -9.13 -9.81 7.99
CA MET A 99 -9.70 -10.10 6.67
C MET A 99 -8.69 -9.93 5.53
N GLU A 100 -7.79 -8.96 5.64
CA GLU A 100 -6.74 -8.70 4.66
C GLU A 100 -5.79 -9.89 4.46
N ASN A 101 -5.56 -10.71 5.50
CA ASN A 101 -4.71 -11.91 5.40
C ASN A 101 -5.37 -13.07 4.64
N TYR A 102 -6.66 -12.90 4.32
CA TYR A 102 -7.48 -13.83 3.55
C TYR A 102 -7.84 -13.24 2.17
N SER A 103 -7.22 -12.11 1.76
CA SER A 103 -7.55 -11.41 0.51
C SER A 103 -7.60 -12.31 -0.72
N ILE A 104 -6.70 -13.28 -0.83
CA ILE A 104 -6.67 -14.23 -1.96
C ILE A 104 -7.98 -15.01 -2.15
N TYR A 105 -8.74 -15.27 -1.08
CA TYR A 105 -10.00 -15.99 -1.17
C TYR A 105 -11.17 -15.11 -1.64
N PHE A 106 -10.97 -13.79 -1.65
CA PHE A 106 -11.98 -12.80 -2.04
C PHE A 106 -11.68 -12.17 -3.41
N ASP A 107 -10.41 -11.93 -3.72
CA ASP A 107 -9.99 -11.15 -4.90
C ASP A 107 -10.14 -11.90 -6.24
N GLY A 108 -10.46 -13.19 -6.23
CA GLY A 108 -10.50 -14.05 -7.43
C GLY A 108 -9.12 -14.32 -8.06
N ARG A 109 -8.05 -13.85 -7.43
CA ARG A 109 -6.65 -14.08 -7.84
C ARG A 109 -6.22 -15.52 -7.54
N LYS A 110 -5.23 -16.01 -8.27
CA LYS A 110 -4.50 -17.25 -7.95
C LYS A 110 -3.33 -16.96 -7.01
N THR A 111 -2.97 -17.93 -6.19
CA THR A 111 -1.78 -17.85 -5.32
C THR A 111 -0.54 -17.43 -6.12
N GLY A 112 0.18 -16.44 -5.61
CA GLY A 112 1.36 -15.87 -6.24
C GLY A 112 1.07 -14.71 -7.22
N GLU A 113 -0.16 -14.55 -7.70
CA GLU A 113 -0.51 -13.43 -8.60
C GLU A 113 -0.34 -12.07 -7.91
N ALA A 114 0.00 -11.06 -8.71
CA ALA A 114 0.20 -9.71 -8.23
C ALA A 114 -1.10 -9.18 -7.57
N PRO A 115 -1.01 -8.52 -6.40
CA PRO A 115 -2.14 -7.87 -5.77
C PRO A 115 -2.64 -6.68 -6.59
N TYR A 116 -3.92 -6.36 -6.41
CA TYR A 116 -4.47 -5.08 -6.83
C TYR A 116 -3.92 -3.98 -5.92
N THR A 117 -3.62 -2.84 -6.53
CA THR A 117 -2.96 -1.67 -5.93
C THR A 117 -3.62 -0.41 -6.44
N LEU A 118 -3.19 0.74 -5.90
CA LEU A 118 -3.62 2.04 -6.42
C LEU A 118 -3.35 2.20 -7.92
N LEU A 119 -2.27 1.62 -8.44
CA LEU A 119 -1.93 1.70 -9.87
C LEU A 119 -3.01 1.09 -10.76
N ASP A 120 -3.75 0.10 -10.26
CA ASP A 120 -4.83 -0.56 -11.01
C ASP A 120 -6.13 0.26 -11.09
N TYR A 121 -6.22 1.36 -10.33
CA TYR A 121 -7.34 2.31 -10.40
C TYR A 121 -7.13 3.39 -11.46
N PHE A 122 -5.88 3.57 -11.93
CA PHE A 122 -5.58 4.51 -12.99
C PHE A 122 -5.89 3.90 -14.36
N PRO A 123 -6.24 4.73 -15.37
CA PRO A 123 -6.32 4.27 -16.75
C PRO A 123 -4.94 3.84 -17.26
N ASP A 124 -4.89 2.98 -18.28
CA ASP A 124 -3.64 2.40 -18.80
C ASP A 124 -2.59 3.44 -19.27
N ASP A 125 -3.01 4.68 -19.56
CA ASP A 125 -2.20 5.77 -20.09
C ASP A 125 -1.76 6.81 -19.04
N TYR A 126 -1.87 6.49 -17.75
CA TYR A 126 -1.47 7.40 -16.69
C TYR A 126 0.03 7.75 -16.72
N LEU A 127 0.36 8.89 -16.10
CA LEU A 127 1.73 9.38 -15.95
C LEU A 127 2.17 9.29 -14.49
N MET A 128 3.27 8.60 -14.23
CA MET A 128 3.89 8.48 -12.92
C MET A 128 5.03 9.49 -12.76
N PHE A 129 5.07 10.17 -11.62
CA PHE A 129 6.23 10.93 -11.19
C PHE A 129 6.83 10.26 -9.97
N ILE A 130 8.14 9.99 -10.01
CA ILE A 130 8.87 9.40 -8.90
C ILE A 130 9.86 10.43 -8.41
N ASP A 131 9.50 11.08 -7.31
CA ASP A 131 10.35 12.02 -6.60
C ASP A 131 11.46 11.30 -5.84
N GLU A 132 12.62 11.96 -5.75
CA GLU A 132 13.88 11.41 -5.24
C GLU A 132 14.12 9.96 -5.69
N SER A 133 14.03 9.74 -7.01
CA SER A 133 13.99 8.40 -7.61
C SER A 133 15.12 7.48 -7.17
N HIS A 134 16.30 8.06 -6.92
CA HIS A 134 17.49 7.35 -6.50
C HIS A 134 17.35 6.68 -5.12
N ILE A 135 16.42 7.15 -4.29
CA ILE A 135 16.04 6.56 -3.01
C ILE A 135 14.74 5.76 -3.14
N THR A 136 13.74 6.35 -3.82
CA THR A 136 12.39 5.79 -3.91
C THR A 136 12.37 4.45 -4.64
N ILE A 137 13.14 4.28 -5.72
CA ILE A 137 13.19 3.02 -6.47
C ILE A 137 13.75 1.86 -5.64
N PRO A 138 14.93 1.99 -5.00
CA PRO A 138 15.42 0.96 -4.06
C PRO A 138 14.43 0.64 -2.94
N GLN A 139 13.75 1.67 -2.40
CA GLN A 139 12.74 1.46 -1.35
C GLN A 139 11.59 0.59 -1.86
N VAL A 140 11.00 0.92 -3.02
CA VAL A 140 9.93 0.13 -3.65
C VAL A 140 10.40 -1.31 -3.88
N GLY A 141 11.62 -1.50 -4.37
CA GLY A 141 12.22 -2.84 -4.57
C GLY A 141 12.40 -3.64 -3.28
N GLY A 142 12.63 -2.98 -2.15
CA GLY A 142 12.81 -3.61 -0.84
C GLY A 142 11.52 -4.04 -0.13
N MET A 143 10.39 -3.41 -0.44
CA MET A 143 9.12 -3.61 0.29
C MET A 143 8.65 -5.07 0.31
N TYR A 144 8.68 -5.75 -0.85
CA TYR A 144 8.24 -7.14 -0.96
C TYR A 144 9.06 -8.10 -0.11
N ASN A 145 10.39 -7.98 -0.13
CA ASN A 145 11.26 -8.91 0.58
C ASN A 145 11.12 -8.76 2.10
N GLY A 146 11.02 -7.51 2.58
CA GLY A 146 10.79 -7.22 4.00
C GLY A 146 9.45 -7.77 4.49
N ASP A 147 8.36 -7.53 3.74
CA ASP A 147 7.04 -8.04 4.09
C ASP A 147 6.99 -9.58 4.05
N ARG A 148 7.60 -10.19 3.03
CA ARG A 148 7.66 -11.65 2.88
C ARG A 148 8.38 -12.31 4.05
N ALA A 149 9.56 -11.83 4.43
CA ALA A 149 10.33 -12.38 5.55
C ALA A 149 9.54 -12.32 6.87
N ARG A 150 8.87 -11.19 7.13
CA ARG A 150 8.01 -11.02 8.31
C ARG A 150 6.85 -12.03 8.32
N LYS A 151 6.18 -12.23 7.19
CA LYS A 151 5.05 -13.18 7.07
C LYS A 151 5.49 -14.62 7.14
N ASP A 152 6.64 -14.96 6.57
CA ASP A 152 7.20 -16.30 6.65
C ASP A 152 7.38 -16.73 8.11
N ASN A 153 7.90 -15.83 8.97
CA ASN A 153 7.96 -16.07 10.40
C ASN A 153 6.57 -16.30 11.03
N LEU A 154 5.59 -15.43 10.73
CA LEU A 154 4.23 -15.59 11.27
C LEU A 154 3.57 -16.92 10.86
N ILE A 155 3.79 -17.36 9.62
CA ILE A 155 3.25 -18.61 9.08
C ILE A 155 3.99 -19.82 9.67
N GLU A 156 5.30 -19.69 9.87
CA GLU A 156 6.11 -20.74 10.49
C GLU A 156 5.69 -20.99 11.94
N TYR A 157 5.40 -19.93 12.68
CA TYR A 157 4.95 -20.01 14.07
C TYR A 157 3.41 -20.07 14.21
N GLY A 158 2.67 -20.40 13.15
CA GLY A 158 1.23 -20.69 13.24
C GLY A 158 0.35 -19.50 13.64
N PHE A 159 0.77 -18.27 13.39
CA PHE A 159 -0.08 -17.07 13.58
C PHE A 159 -0.98 -16.79 12.37
N ARG A 160 -0.60 -17.27 11.18
CA ARG A 160 -1.29 -17.01 9.91
C ARG A 160 -1.26 -18.25 9.01
N LEU A 161 -2.26 -18.37 8.14
CA LEU A 161 -2.26 -19.33 7.03
C LEU A 161 -1.21 -18.95 5.97
N PRO A 162 -0.70 -19.93 5.18
CA PRO A 162 0.20 -19.65 4.06
C PRO A 162 -0.34 -18.63 3.06
N SER A 163 -1.66 -18.57 2.87
CA SER A 163 -2.36 -17.59 2.02
C SER A 163 -2.06 -16.13 2.39
N ALA A 164 -1.67 -15.85 3.63
CA ALA A 164 -1.32 -14.50 4.06
C ALA A 164 -0.12 -13.91 3.28
N ARG A 165 0.71 -14.76 2.65
CA ARG A 165 1.78 -14.33 1.74
C ARG A 165 1.25 -13.51 0.56
N ASP A 166 0.06 -13.83 0.07
CA ASP A 166 -0.51 -13.17 -1.12
C ASP A 166 -1.09 -11.79 -0.83
N ASN A 167 -1.22 -11.41 0.45
CA ASN A 167 -1.62 -10.06 0.88
C ASN A 167 -0.42 -9.09 0.96
N ARG A 168 0.36 -8.96 -0.10
CA ARG A 168 1.71 -8.36 -0.10
C ARG A 168 1.75 -7.06 -0.88
N PRO A 169 2.85 -6.27 -0.82
CA PRO A 169 3.12 -5.28 -1.86
C PRO A 169 3.55 -5.98 -3.17
N LEU A 170 3.61 -5.19 -4.25
CA LEU A 170 4.21 -5.63 -5.50
C LEU A 170 5.69 -5.96 -5.27
N ASN A 171 6.18 -7.01 -5.92
CA ASN A 171 7.62 -7.13 -6.11
C ASN A 171 8.07 -6.15 -7.20
N PHE A 172 9.39 -5.93 -7.30
CA PHE A 172 9.92 -4.91 -8.21
C PHE A 172 9.54 -5.17 -9.68
N ASN A 173 9.59 -6.43 -10.13
CA ASN A 173 9.21 -6.77 -11.51
C ASN A 173 7.73 -6.53 -11.80
N GLU A 174 6.86 -6.75 -10.81
CA GLU A 174 5.43 -6.43 -10.92
C GLU A 174 5.20 -4.92 -10.95
N PHE A 175 5.94 -4.15 -10.14
CA PHE A 175 5.91 -2.69 -10.17
C PHE A 175 6.33 -2.16 -11.54
N VAL A 176 7.46 -2.60 -12.09
CA VAL A 176 7.94 -2.19 -13.42
C VAL A 176 6.93 -2.49 -14.51
N LYS A 177 6.24 -3.63 -14.44
CA LYS A 177 5.16 -3.95 -15.40
C LYS A 177 3.97 -3.01 -15.30
N LYS A 178 3.71 -2.46 -14.11
CA LYS A 178 2.60 -1.53 -13.88
C LYS A 178 3.00 -0.08 -14.03
N GLN A 179 4.29 0.28 -13.98
CA GLN A 179 4.76 1.66 -13.84
C GLN A 179 4.23 2.63 -14.92
N GLY A 180 3.99 2.14 -16.14
CA GLY A 180 3.47 2.93 -17.25
C GLY A 180 4.49 3.96 -17.76
N ASN A 181 4.00 5.13 -18.16
CA ASN A 181 4.88 6.26 -18.50
C ASN A 181 5.38 6.90 -17.21
N THR A 182 6.70 7.01 -17.04
CA THR A 182 7.31 7.46 -15.79
C THR A 182 8.31 8.59 -16.01
N VAL A 183 8.25 9.61 -15.15
CA VAL A 183 9.27 10.66 -15.01
C VAL A 183 9.97 10.47 -13.68
N TYR A 184 11.28 10.19 -13.75
CA TYR A 184 12.15 10.13 -12.58
C TYR A 184 12.67 11.52 -12.25
N ILE A 185 12.48 11.96 -11.02
CA ILE A 185 12.95 13.27 -10.53
C ILE A 185 14.03 12.99 -9.47
N SER A 186 15.25 13.46 -9.73
CA SER A 186 16.37 13.31 -8.80
C SER A 186 17.50 14.25 -9.20
N ALA A 187 18.16 14.86 -8.22
CA ALA A 187 19.42 15.56 -8.46
C ALA A 187 20.58 14.61 -8.76
N THR A 188 20.47 13.35 -8.32
CA THR A 188 21.50 12.30 -8.45
C THR A 188 20.85 11.00 -8.95
N PRO A 189 20.36 10.93 -10.19
CA PRO A 189 19.70 9.73 -10.72
C PRO A 189 20.66 8.53 -10.67
N SER A 190 20.15 7.38 -10.23
CA SER A 190 20.94 6.14 -10.18
C SER A 190 20.95 5.42 -11.53
N GLU A 191 21.76 4.35 -11.63
CA GLU A 191 21.96 3.61 -12.89
C GLU A 191 20.64 3.01 -13.42
N TYR A 192 19.72 2.60 -12.54
CA TYR A 192 18.42 2.06 -12.96
C TYR A 192 17.63 3.09 -13.76
N GLU A 193 17.49 4.32 -13.25
CA GLU A 193 16.73 5.38 -13.91
C GLU A 193 17.37 5.77 -15.24
N LEU A 194 18.71 5.83 -15.29
CA LEU A 194 19.45 6.11 -16.52
C LEU A 194 19.23 5.01 -17.57
N GLN A 195 19.15 3.74 -17.16
CA GLN A 195 18.89 2.64 -18.08
C GLN A 195 17.44 2.61 -18.55
N ASP A 196 16.48 2.71 -17.64
CA ASP A 196 15.04 2.66 -17.95
C ASP A 196 14.61 3.83 -18.83
N SER A 197 15.20 5.01 -18.62
CA SER A 197 14.99 6.21 -19.46
C SER A 197 15.75 6.20 -20.79
N ASN A 198 16.48 5.13 -21.12
CA ASN A 198 17.40 5.09 -22.27
C ASN A 198 18.40 6.27 -22.30
N LYS A 199 18.84 6.72 -21.12
CA LYS A 199 19.73 7.87 -20.90
C LYS A 199 19.14 9.19 -21.38
N ASN A 200 17.82 9.29 -21.52
CA ASN A 200 17.14 10.54 -21.82
C ASN A 200 17.00 11.40 -20.56
N VAL A 201 17.97 12.27 -20.31
CA VAL A 201 18.03 13.13 -19.13
C VAL A 201 17.69 14.57 -19.52
N VAL A 202 16.76 15.17 -18.78
CA VAL A 202 16.43 16.60 -18.88
C VAL A 202 17.01 17.30 -17.66
N GLU A 203 17.99 18.17 -17.87
CA GLU A 203 18.67 18.89 -16.78
C GLU A 203 17.94 20.19 -16.43
N LEU A 204 17.74 20.43 -15.13
CA LEU A 204 17.24 21.69 -14.58
C LEU A 204 18.20 22.18 -13.49
N LEU A 205 19.23 22.92 -13.90
CA LEU A 205 20.30 23.41 -13.01
C LEU A 205 20.05 24.83 -12.48
N THR A 206 19.25 25.63 -13.20
CA THR A 206 19.01 27.02 -12.84
C THR A 206 17.96 27.15 -11.75
N ARG A 207 18.31 27.80 -10.63
CA ARG A 207 17.37 28.14 -9.55
C ARG A 207 16.66 29.47 -9.84
N PRO A 208 15.33 29.59 -9.65
CA PRO A 208 14.60 30.85 -9.90
C PRO A 208 15.12 32.04 -9.09
N THR A 209 15.71 31.79 -7.93
CA THR A 209 16.31 32.80 -7.04
C THR A 209 17.69 33.28 -7.48
N GLY A 210 18.32 32.61 -8.45
CA GLY A 210 19.70 32.88 -8.86
C GLY A 210 20.77 32.32 -7.91
N LEU A 211 20.39 31.49 -6.93
CA LEU A 211 21.34 30.82 -6.05
C LEU A 211 22.29 29.91 -6.86
N VAL A 212 23.59 30.13 -6.69
CA VAL A 212 24.65 29.31 -7.29
C VAL A 212 24.96 28.09 -6.42
N ASP A 213 25.59 27.09 -7.01
CA ASP A 213 26.16 25.97 -6.24
C ASP A 213 27.30 26.49 -5.34
N PRO A 214 27.46 25.93 -4.13
CA PRO A 214 28.46 26.39 -3.16
C PRO A 214 29.89 26.06 -3.62
N GLU A 215 30.85 26.87 -3.21
CA GLU A 215 32.28 26.56 -3.39
C GLU A 215 32.69 25.35 -2.52
N ILE A 216 33.59 24.50 -3.02
CA ILE A 216 34.05 23.30 -2.34
C ILE A 216 35.56 23.42 -2.06
N GLU A 217 35.94 23.29 -0.79
CA GLU A 217 37.34 23.27 -0.35
C GLU A 217 37.74 21.90 0.22
N ILE A 218 38.93 21.40 -0.13
CA ILE A 218 39.47 20.14 0.37
C ILE A 218 40.62 20.44 1.33
N ARG A 219 40.43 20.13 2.61
CA ARG A 219 41.43 20.34 3.68
C ARG A 219 42.02 19.01 4.17
N LYS A 220 43.14 19.08 4.90
CA LYS A 220 43.79 17.90 5.50
C LYS A 220 42.96 17.40 6.68
N THR A 221 43.04 16.10 6.96
CA THR A 221 42.37 15.49 8.13
C THR A 221 43.02 15.87 9.46
N GLU A 222 44.30 16.25 9.43
CA GLU A 222 45.03 16.72 10.62
C GLU A 222 44.49 18.08 11.05
N GLY A 223 44.06 18.19 12.32
CA GLY A 223 43.50 19.44 12.86
C GLY A 223 42.08 19.77 12.39
N GLN A 224 41.39 18.86 11.68
CA GLN A 224 40.08 19.14 11.05
C GLN A 224 38.99 19.63 12.02
N ILE A 225 39.04 19.22 13.29
CA ILE A 225 38.02 19.63 14.28
C ILE A 225 38.23 21.09 14.68
N ASP A 226 39.47 21.50 14.94
CA ASP A 226 39.80 22.88 15.28
C ASP A 226 39.53 23.82 14.09
N ASP A 227 39.81 23.34 12.88
CA ASP A 227 39.51 24.01 11.62
C ASP A 227 37.99 24.25 11.45
N VAL A 228 37.16 23.21 11.64
CA VAL A 228 35.69 23.33 11.58
C VAL A 228 35.14 24.28 12.66
N ILE A 229 35.65 24.22 13.89
CA ILE A 229 35.22 25.15 14.96
C ILE A 229 35.53 26.60 14.55
N THR A 230 36.72 26.83 14.00
CA THR A 230 37.14 28.15 13.52
C THR A 230 36.24 28.67 12.39
N GLU A 231 35.80 27.81 11.46
CA GLU A 231 34.87 28.18 10.38
C GLU A 231 33.47 28.50 10.90
N ILE A 232 32.96 27.72 11.88
CA ILE A 232 31.65 27.98 12.49
C ILE A 232 31.65 29.32 13.23
N ASP A 233 32.73 29.65 13.95
CA ASP A 233 32.85 30.93 14.67
C ASP A 233 32.97 32.14 13.74
N GLN A 234 33.42 31.94 12.49
CA GLN A 234 33.52 33.00 11.48
C GLN A 234 32.20 33.28 10.73
N GLN A 235 31.30 32.30 10.68
CA GLN A 235 29.98 32.49 10.12
C GLN A 235 29.09 33.18 11.17
N ASP A 236 28.94 34.50 11.08
CA ASP A 236 27.91 35.24 11.84
C ASP A 236 26.51 34.75 11.39
N TRP A 237 25.70 34.24 12.34
CA TRP A 237 24.31 33.83 12.11
C TRP A 237 23.33 35.00 12.33
#